data_AF-A0A930YB08-F1
#
_entry.id   AF-A0A930YB08-F1
#
_cell.length_a   1.000
_cell.length_b   1.000
_cell.length_c   1.000
_cell.angle_alpha   90.00
_cell.angle_beta   90.00
_cell.angle_gamma   90.00
#
_symmetry.space_group_name_H-M   'P 1'
#
loop_
_entity.id
_entity.type
_entity.pdbx_description
1 polymer ?
#
loop_
_entity_poly.entity_id
_entity_poly.type
_entity_poly.pdbx_seq_one_letter_code
_entity_poly.pdbx_strand_id
1 'polypeptide(L)' 'MLTDSKLKALKPKDKLYKVTDSDGMYVAVRPSGRIVFRFDYRAVGGKQSR' A
#
# COMPACT_ATOMS: atom_id res chain seq x y z
N MET A 1 9.94 1.57 -6.04
CA MET A 1 9.86 0.13 -6.28
C MET A 1 10.15 -0.67 -5.02
N LEU A 2 9.12 -1.35 -4.52
CA LEU A 2 9.18 -2.35 -3.47
C LEU A 2 9.77 -3.65 -4.02
N THR A 3 10.57 -4.30 -3.19
CA THR A 3 11.16 -5.59 -3.48
C THR A 3 10.75 -6.57 -2.39
N ASP A 4 10.87 -7.87 -2.66
CA ASP A 4 10.54 -8.92 -1.70
C ASP A 4 11.28 -8.73 -0.36
N SER A 5 12.57 -8.37 -0.41
CA SER A 5 13.37 -8.07 0.80
C SER A 5 12.82 -6.90 1.60
N LYS A 6 12.36 -5.83 0.92
CA LYS A 6 11.76 -4.67 1.60
C LYS A 6 10.41 -5.03 2.22
N LEU A 7 9.60 -5.84 1.54
CA LEU A 7 8.30 -6.31 2.05
C LEU A 7 8.46 -7.16 3.31
N LYS A 8 9.43 -8.08 3.32
CA LYS A 8 9.76 -8.92 4.48
C LYS A 8 10.29 -8.12 5.67
N ALA A 9 10.90 -6.96 5.43
CA ALA A 9 11.37 -6.05 6.47
C ALA A 9 10.27 -5.17 7.08
N LEU A 10 9.07 -5.11 6.48
CA LEU A 10 7.97 -4.31 7.00
C LEU A 10 7.42 -4.91 8.29
N LYS A 11 7.41 -4.11 9.36
CA LYS A 11 6.85 -4.49 10.66
C LYS A 11 5.53 -3.76 10.93
N PRO A 12 4.53 -4.43 11.54
CA PRO A 12 3.35 -3.73 12.04
C PRO A 12 3.75 -2.62 13.03
N LYS A 13 2.96 -1.54 13.02
CA LYS A 13 3.05 -0.40 13.93
C LYS A 13 1.70 -0.18 14.57
N ASP A 14 1.62 0.71 15.58
CA ASP A 14 0.38 1.02 16.30
C ASP A 14 -0.73 1.58 15.39
N LYS A 15 -0.36 2.17 14.26
CA LYS A 15 -1.28 2.72 13.27
C LYS A 15 -1.01 2.18 11.88
N LEU A 16 -2.06 2.12 11.06
CA LEU A 16 -1.96 1.83 9.64
C LEU A 16 -1.00 2.82 9.00
N TYR A 17 -0.02 2.32 8.26
CA TYR A 17 0.86 3.16 7.45
C TYR A 17 0.95 2.64 6.01
N LYS A 18 1.24 3.57 5.10
CA LYS A 18 1.38 3.31 3.68
C LYS A 18 2.86 3.32 3.31
N VAL A 19 3.27 2.37 2.48
CA VAL A 19 4.59 2.36 1.84
C VAL A 19 4.36 2.45 0.35
N THR A 20 4.63 3.63 -0.20
CA THR A 20 4.42 3.91 -1.62
C THR A 20 5.34 3.05 -2.47
N ASP A 21 4.78 2.52 -3.56
CA ASP A 21 5.54 1.86 -4.59
C ASP A 21 5.72 2.76 -5.83
N SER A 22 5.12 2.43 -6.96
CA SER A 22 5.08 3.23 -8.19
C SER A 22 3.66 3.32 -8.77
N ASP A 23 3.40 4.34 -9.61
CA ASP A 23 2.19 4.48 -10.43
C ASP A 23 0.85 4.48 -9.68
N GLY A 24 0.85 4.88 -8.40
CA GLY A 24 -0.35 4.85 -7.55
C GLY A 24 -0.51 3.56 -6.74
N MET A 25 0.41 2.61 -6.88
CA MET A 25 0.50 1.42 -6.04
C MET A 25 1.18 1.73 -4.70
N TYR A 26 0.67 1.13 -3.63
CA TYR A 26 1.28 1.18 -2.31
C TYR A 26 0.91 -0.06 -1.51
N VAL A 27 1.69 -0.32 -0.48
CA VAL A 27 1.41 -1.34 0.52
C VAL A 27 0.86 -0.69 1.78
N ALA A 28 -0.28 -1.18 2.25
CA ALA A 28 -0.88 -0.82 3.51
C ALA A 28 -0.51 -1.88 4.57
N VAL A 29 0.26 -1.47 5.58
CA VAL A 29 0.64 -2.33 6.70
C VAL A 29 -0.28 -2.04 7.87
N ARG A 30 -1.10 -3.02 8.24
CA ARG A 30 -2.05 -2.91 9.36
C ARG A 30 -1.35 -3.22 10.68
N PRO A 31 -1.82 -2.65 11.81
CA PRO A 31 -1.35 -3.04 13.14
C PRO A 31 -1.47 -4.54 13.42
N SER A 32 -2.43 -5.22 12.78
CA SER A 32 -2.60 -6.68 12.87
C SER A 32 -1.50 -7.50 12.17
N GLY A 33 -0.48 -6.86 11.58
CA GLY A 33 0.57 -7.52 10.79
C GLY A 33 0.15 -7.87 9.35
N ARG A 34 -1.10 -7.60 8.96
CA ARG A 34 -1.55 -7.86 7.59
C ARG A 34 -0.98 -6.80 6.65
N ILE A 35 -0.35 -7.28 5.58
CA ILE A 35 0.23 -6.47 4.51
C ILE A 35 -0.67 -6.62 3.29
N VAL A 36 -1.15 -5.49 2.75
CA VAL A 36 -2.10 -5.48 1.62
C VAL A 36 -1.63 -4.51 0.55
N PHE A 37 -1.56 -4.97 -0.70
CA PHE A 37 -1.33 -4.10 -1.85
C PHE A 37 -2.62 -3.36 -2.21
N ARG A 38 -2.50 -2.05 -2.44
CA ARG A 38 -3.59 -1.18 -2.89
C ARG A 38 -3.11 -0.35 -4.06
N PHE A 39 -4.03 -0.02 -4.95
CA PHE A 39 -3.77 0.79 -6.13
C PHE A 39 -4.78 1.94 -6.17
N ASP A 40 -4.30 3.16 -6.00
CA ASP A 40 -5.12 4.36 -6.12
C ASP A 40 -5.11 4.78 -7.60
N TYR A 41 -6.16 4.42 -8.34
CA TYR A 41 -6.33 4.83 -9.73
C TYR A 41 -7.39 5.90 -9.87
N ARG A 42 -7.23 6.72 -10.92
CA ARG A 42 -8.27 7.64 -11.39
C ARG A 42 -8.81 7.09 -12.70
N ALA A 43 -10.09 6.74 -12.71
CA ALA A 43 -10.76 6.42 -13.95
C ALA A 43 -10.84 7.68 -14.83
N VAL A 44 -10.70 7.52 -16.15
CA VAL A 44 -11.02 8.57 -17.12
C VAL A 44 -12.48 8.95 -16.89
N GLY A 45 -12.74 10.20 -16.49
CA GLY A 45 -14.08 10.68 -16.08
C GLY A 45 -14.27 10.92 -14.57
N GLY A 46 -13.24 10.81 -13.74
CA GLY A 46 -13.20 11.45 -12.41
C GLY A 46 -13.87 10.70 -11.26
N LYS A 47 -14.43 9.50 -11.48
CA LYS A 47 -14.87 8.64 -10.37
C LYS A 47 -13.71 7.81 -9.85
N GLN A 48 -13.20 8.21 -8.69
CA GLN A 48 -12.30 7.40 -7.87
C GLN A 48 -13.12 6.21 -7.30
N SER A 49 -12.77 4.98 -7.66
CA SER A 49 -13.37 3.79 -7.03
C SER A 49 -12.85 3.71 -5.59
N ARG A 50 -13.76 3.72 -4.62
CA ARG A 50 -13.47 3.54 -3.19
C ARG A 50 -13.02 2.12 -2.86
#